data_AF-A0A9N9RDL7-F1
#
_entry.id   AF-A0A9N9RDL7-F1
#
_cell.length_a   1.000
_cell.length_b   1.000
_cell.length_c   1.000
_cell.angle_alpha   90.00
_cell.angle_beta   90.00
_cell.angle_gamma   90.00
#
_symmetry.space_group_name_H-M   'P 1'
#
loop_
_entity.id
_entity.type
_entity.pdbx_description
1 polymer ?
#
loop_
_entity_poly.entity_id
_entity_poly.type
_entity_poly.pdbx_seq_one_letter_code
_entity_poly.pdbx_strand_id
1 'polypeptide(L)'
;MKYLVVLAVFAVVFAAEETKEEERPKTFRRLIPADVLRDFPGMCFASTRCATVEPGNTWDLAPFCGRSTCVVSEDTPPRLLELVEDCGPLPLANPKCKLDTDKTNKTAPFPGCCPIFTCEEGAKLEYPELPTPPPEEEKKEEEKPKA
;
A
#
# COMPACT_ATOMS: atom_id res chain seq x y z
N MET A 1 -26.33 5.45 60.88
CA MET A 1 -26.23 5.99 59.51
C MET A 1 -25.64 4.88 58.64
N LYS A 2 -26.34 4.38 57.60
CA LYS A 2 -26.28 4.91 56.22
C LYS A 2 -24.79 5.02 55.82
N TYR A 3 -24.23 4.18 54.96
CA TYR A 3 -24.62 4.02 53.56
C TYR A 3 -24.27 2.64 53.01
N LEU A 4 -25.28 1.99 52.42
CA LEU A 4 -25.13 1.00 51.37
C LEU A 4 -24.48 1.70 50.16
N VAL A 5 -23.28 1.27 49.77
CA VAL A 5 -22.73 1.56 48.45
C VAL A 5 -22.48 0.21 47.79
N VAL A 6 -23.53 -0.29 47.14
CA VAL A 6 -23.44 -1.42 46.20
C VAL A 6 -22.78 -0.86 44.94
N LEU A 7 -21.46 -1.02 44.85
CA LEU A 7 -20.71 -0.81 43.62
C LEU A 7 -20.95 -2.04 42.73
N ALA A 8 -21.99 -1.95 41.89
CA ALA A 8 -22.21 -2.87 40.79
C ALA A 8 -21.05 -2.72 39.80
N VAL A 9 -20.09 -3.65 39.89
CA VAL A 9 -19.06 -3.85 38.87
C VAL A 9 -19.76 -4.42 37.64
N PHE A 10 -20.25 -3.54 36.77
CA PHE A 10 -20.59 -3.90 35.40
C PHE A 10 -19.27 -4.23 34.67
N ALA A 11 -18.92 -5.51 34.66
CA ALA A 11 -17.93 -6.04 33.76
C ALA A 11 -18.49 -5.87 32.33
N VAL A 12 -18.07 -4.80 31.67
CA VAL A 12 -18.25 -4.64 30.22
C VAL A 12 -17.34 -5.66 29.57
N VAL A 13 -17.88 -6.85 29.33
CA VAL A 13 -17.27 -7.86 28.45
C VAL A 13 -17.24 -7.23 27.06
N PHE A 14 -16.11 -6.61 26.72
CA PHE A 14 -15.76 -6.36 25.34
C PHE A 14 -15.55 -7.72 24.70
N ALA A 15 -16.63 -8.29 24.16
CA ALA A 15 -16.53 -9.31 23.13
C ALA A 15 -15.80 -8.63 21.97
N ALA A 16 -14.50 -8.90 21.85
CA ALA A 16 -13.78 -8.70 20.61
C ALA A 16 -14.46 -9.64 19.61
N GLU A 17 -15.41 -9.09 18.85
CA GLU A 17 -15.87 -9.73 17.64
C GLU A 17 -14.63 -9.90 16.77
N GLU A 18 -14.14 -11.13 16.67
CA GLU A 18 -13.20 -11.53 15.65
C GLU A 18 -13.91 -11.30 14.32
N THR A 19 -13.73 -10.11 13.76
CA THR A 19 -14.03 -9.84 12.36
C THR A 19 -13.22 -10.86 11.60
N LYS A 20 -13.92 -11.90 11.15
CA LYS A 20 -13.49 -12.84 10.12
C LYS A 20 -12.64 -12.04 9.13
N GLU A 21 -11.33 -12.27 9.13
CA GLU A 21 -10.45 -11.77 8.09
C GLU A 21 -10.97 -12.34 6.77
N GLU A 22 -11.93 -11.65 6.16
CA GLU A 22 -12.10 -11.71 4.72
C GLU A 22 -10.76 -11.26 4.18
N GLU A 23 -10.01 -12.24 3.68
CA GLU A 23 -8.70 -12.18 3.05
C GLU A 23 -8.49 -10.83 2.36
N ARG A 24 -7.99 -9.84 3.11
CA ARG A 24 -7.86 -8.47 2.64
C ARG A 24 -6.92 -8.53 1.44
N PRO A 25 -7.27 -7.97 0.27
CA PRO A 25 -6.42 -8.04 -0.91
C PRO A 25 -5.04 -7.51 -0.54
N LYS A 26 -4.01 -8.33 -0.75
CA LYS A 26 -2.62 -8.03 -0.36
C LYS A 26 -2.19 -6.75 -1.08
N THR A 27 -2.12 -5.64 -0.36
CA THR A 27 -1.60 -4.39 -0.89
C THR A 27 -0.11 -4.50 -1.09
N PHE A 28 0.39 -4.07 -2.25
CA PHE A 28 1.80 -4.06 -2.58
C PHE A 28 2.41 -2.71 -2.24
N ARG A 29 3.67 -2.70 -1.79
CA ARG A 29 4.39 -1.48 -1.43
C ARG A 29 5.71 -1.44 -2.19
N ARG A 30 6.05 -0.29 -2.76
CA ARG A 30 7.34 -0.07 -3.43
C ARG A 30 7.79 1.38 -3.28
N LEU A 31 9.09 1.57 -3.18
CA LEU A 31 9.72 2.89 -3.26
C LEU A 31 10.17 3.13 -4.70
N ILE A 32 9.80 4.28 -5.25
CA ILE A 32 10.31 4.76 -6.53
C ILE A 32 10.98 6.13 -6.32
N PRO A 33 11.92 6.54 -7.19
CA PRO A 33 12.39 7.91 -7.21
C PRO A 33 11.19 8.87 -7.36
N ALA A 34 11.10 9.89 -6.51
CA ALA A 34 10.05 10.89 -6.66
C ALA A 34 10.35 11.78 -7.86
N ASP A 35 9.31 12.14 -8.61
CA ASP A 35 9.40 13.26 -9.55
C ASP A 35 9.53 14.56 -8.75
N VAL A 36 10.44 15.44 -9.16
CA VAL A 36 10.71 16.71 -8.49
C VAL A 36 10.71 17.81 -9.53
N LEU A 37 9.95 18.89 -9.27
CA LEU A 37 9.94 20.05 -10.15
C LEU A 37 11.12 20.97 -9.83
N ARG A 38 11.68 21.61 -10.86
CA ARG A 38 12.81 22.54 -10.72
C ARG A 38 12.54 23.66 -9.70
N ASP A 39 11.32 24.18 -9.67
CA ASP A 39 10.93 25.28 -8.79
C ASP A 39 10.66 24.82 -7.35
N PHE A 40 10.55 23.51 -7.12
CA PHE A 40 10.18 22.92 -5.84
C PHE A 40 11.07 21.70 -5.49
N PRO A 41 12.38 21.89 -5.32
CA PRO A 41 13.34 20.79 -5.17
C PRO A 41 13.17 19.95 -3.89
N GLY A 42 12.42 20.45 -2.90
CA GLY A 42 12.16 19.78 -1.62
C GLY A 42 10.80 19.09 -1.52
N MET A 43 10.05 18.99 -2.63
CA MET A 43 8.71 18.39 -2.65
C MET A 43 8.60 17.34 -3.74
N CYS A 44 7.84 16.27 -3.47
CA CYS A 44 7.48 15.30 -4.50
C CYS A 44 6.41 15.90 -5.43
N PHE A 45 6.39 15.53 -6.70
CA PHE A 45 5.37 15.92 -7.65
C PHE A 45 4.38 14.78 -7.89
N ALA A 46 3.13 14.97 -7.47
CA ALA A 46 2.05 14.04 -7.68
C ALA A 46 1.44 14.22 -9.08
N SER A 47 1.91 13.45 -10.06
CA SER A 47 1.46 13.53 -11.46
C SER A 47 -0.05 13.34 -11.63
N THR A 48 -0.67 12.43 -10.85
CA THR A 48 -2.12 12.17 -10.87
C THR A 48 -2.96 13.35 -10.40
N ARG A 49 -2.38 14.28 -9.62
CA ARG A 49 -3.05 15.48 -9.10
C ARG A 49 -2.52 16.78 -9.69
N CYS A 50 -1.45 16.72 -10.48
CA CYS A 50 -0.73 17.89 -11.00
C CYS A 50 -0.37 18.88 -9.88
N ALA A 51 0.17 18.39 -8.76
CA ALA A 51 0.46 19.18 -7.58
C ALA A 51 1.74 18.71 -6.87
N THR A 52 2.39 19.60 -6.13
CA THR A 52 3.51 19.24 -5.26
C THR A 52 3.02 18.79 -3.88
N VAL A 53 3.73 17.86 -3.27
CA VAL A 53 3.41 17.25 -1.98
C VAL A 53 4.65 17.28 -1.10
N GLU A 54 4.50 17.82 0.11
CA GLU A 54 5.58 17.87 1.10
C GLU A 54 5.93 16.47 1.62
N PRO A 55 7.20 16.24 2.04
CA PRO A 55 7.59 15.01 2.70
C PRO A 55 6.71 14.68 3.90
N GLY A 56 6.33 13.41 4.03
CA GLY A 56 5.41 12.89 5.05
C GLY A 56 3.94 12.89 4.63
N ASN A 57 3.56 13.62 3.59
CA ASN A 57 2.17 13.68 3.13
C ASN A 57 1.84 12.60 2.09
N THR A 58 0.58 12.15 2.12
CA THR A 58 0.04 11.08 1.28
C THR A 58 -1.02 11.62 0.32
N TRP A 59 -1.14 11.02 -0.86
CA TRP A 59 -2.17 11.32 -1.85
C TRP A 59 -2.70 10.06 -2.54
N ASP A 60 -3.97 10.08 -2.96
CA ASP A 60 -4.57 9.06 -3.81
C ASP A 60 -4.06 9.13 -5.25
N LEU A 61 -3.91 7.96 -5.86
CA LEU A 61 -3.47 7.77 -7.24
C LEU A 61 -4.62 7.68 -8.24
N ALA A 62 -5.85 8.03 -7.84
CA ALA A 62 -7.02 8.03 -8.71
C ALA A 62 -6.68 8.72 -10.06
N PRO A 63 -7.01 8.09 -11.21
CA PRO A 63 -7.94 6.97 -11.39
C PRO A 63 -7.36 5.57 -11.14
N PHE A 64 -6.10 5.44 -10.75
CA PHE A 64 -5.51 4.16 -10.35
C PHE A 64 -5.89 3.82 -8.91
N CYS A 65 -6.04 2.53 -8.61
CA CYS A 65 -6.33 2.07 -7.25
C CYS A 65 -5.03 1.95 -6.44
N GLY A 66 -4.67 3.03 -5.78
CA GLY A 66 -3.48 3.12 -4.96
C GLY A 66 -3.38 4.47 -4.25
N ARG A 67 -2.38 4.59 -3.39
CA ARG A 67 -1.97 5.84 -2.78
C ARG A 67 -0.46 5.93 -2.76
N SER A 68 0.05 7.15 -2.72
CA SER A 68 1.47 7.44 -2.65
C SER A 68 1.78 8.34 -1.48
N THR A 69 2.98 8.21 -0.92
CA THR A 69 3.47 9.07 0.16
C THR A 69 4.84 9.62 -0.22
N CYS A 70 5.03 10.92 -0.02
CA CYS A 70 6.32 11.56 -0.25
C CYS A 70 7.22 11.24 0.94
N VAL A 71 8.39 10.65 0.71
CA VAL A 71 9.32 10.24 1.76
C VAL A 71 10.73 10.70 1.42
N VAL A 72 11.57 10.86 2.44
CA VAL A 72 12.99 11.19 2.28
C VAL A 72 13.79 9.92 2.52
N SER A 73 14.73 9.61 1.62
CA SER A 73 15.64 8.48 1.79
C SER A 73 16.65 8.73 2.90
N GLU A 74 17.16 7.63 3.48
CA GLU A 74 18.25 7.68 4.45
C GLU A 74 19.64 7.79 3.78
N ASP A 75 19.67 7.92 2.45
CA ASP A 75 20.92 8.07 1.68
C ASP A 75 21.65 9.37 2.06
N THR A 76 22.95 9.42 1.77
CA THR A 76 23.75 10.64 1.88
C THR A 76 24.36 11.01 0.53
N PRO A 77 23.90 12.07 -0.15
CA PRO A 77 22.88 13.03 0.27
C PRO A 77 21.44 12.46 0.21
N PRO A 78 20.51 12.98 1.03
CA PRO A 78 19.13 12.50 1.05
C PRO A 78 18.42 12.80 -0.27
N ARG A 79 17.56 11.87 -0.71
CA ARG A 79 16.77 12.01 -1.93
C ARG A 79 15.29 11.87 -1.63
N LEU A 80 14.44 12.46 -2.45
CA LEU A 80 12.99 12.26 -2.36
C LEU A 80 12.61 10.95 -3.05
N LEU A 81 11.83 10.14 -2.36
CA LEU A 81 11.23 8.91 -2.88
C LEU A 81 9.72 9.02 -2.74
N GLU A 82 9.01 8.29 -3.60
CA GLU A 82 7.58 8.10 -3.51
C GLU A 82 7.31 6.65 -3.06
N LEU A 83 6.72 6.50 -1.88
CA LEU A 83 6.22 5.21 -1.40
C LEU A 83 4.85 4.95 -2.01
N VAL A 84 4.82 4.11 -3.04
CA VAL A 84 3.60 3.70 -3.74
C VAL A 84 3.02 2.47 -3.05
N GLU A 85 1.75 2.56 -2.65
CA GLU A 85 0.94 1.45 -2.18
C GLU A 85 -0.22 1.21 -3.16
N ASP A 86 -0.25 0.04 -3.80
CA ASP A 86 -1.24 -0.31 -4.81
C ASP A 86 -1.72 -1.77 -4.64
N CYS A 87 -2.54 -2.25 -5.57
CA CYS A 87 -3.09 -3.61 -5.53
C CYS A 87 -2.10 -4.70 -5.99
N GLY A 88 -0.87 -4.32 -6.36
CA GLY A 88 0.13 -5.24 -6.88
C GLY A 88 -0.11 -5.69 -8.33
N PRO A 89 0.71 -6.65 -8.81
CA PRO A 89 0.56 -7.20 -10.14
C PRO A 89 -0.79 -7.90 -10.29
N LEU A 90 -1.41 -7.76 -11.46
CA LEU A 90 -2.59 -8.55 -11.78
C LEU A 90 -2.19 -10.03 -11.97
N PRO A 91 -3.07 -10.97 -11.59
CA PRO A 91 -2.80 -12.38 -11.82
C PRO A 91 -2.72 -12.68 -13.32
N LEU A 92 -1.95 -13.72 -13.65
CA LEU A 92 -1.89 -14.28 -14.99
C LEU A 92 -3.29 -14.74 -15.43
N ALA A 93 -3.59 -14.50 -16.71
CA ALA A 93 -4.90 -14.83 -17.26
C ALA A 93 -5.19 -16.34 -17.11
N ASN A 94 -6.22 -16.67 -16.34
CA ASN A 94 -6.65 -18.04 -16.08
C ASN A 94 -8.16 -18.15 -16.36
N PRO A 95 -8.63 -19.02 -17.26
CA PRO A 95 -10.06 -19.16 -17.57
C PRO A 95 -10.91 -19.59 -16.36
N LYS A 96 -10.30 -20.24 -15.35
CA LYS A 96 -10.95 -20.72 -14.14
C LYS A 96 -11.06 -19.68 -13.02
N CYS A 97 -10.46 -18.50 -13.20
CA CYS A 97 -10.51 -17.41 -12.23
C CYS A 97 -10.94 -16.12 -12.94
N LYS A 98 -12.03 -15.51 -12.50
CA LYS A 98 -12.58 -14.31 -13.12
C LYS A 98 -12.64 -13.17 -12.13
N LEU A 99 -12.49 -11.94 -12.64
CA LEU A 99 -12.76 -10.75 -11.85
C LEU A 99 -14.22 -10.79 -11.39
N ASP A 100 -14.43 -10.74 -10.08
CA ASP A 100 -15.74 -10.67 -9.47
C ASP A 100 -16.22 -9.22 -9.52
N THR A 101 -17.01 -8.89 -10.54
CA THR A 101 -17.50 -7.53 -10.77
C THR A 101 -18.52 -7.08 -9.72
N ASP A 102 -19.17 -8.03 -9.04
CA ASP A 102 -20.17 -7.72 -8.03
C ASP A 102 -19.50 -7.36 -6.70
N LYS A 103 -18.35 -7.99 -6.40
CA LYS A 103 -17.55 -7.67 -5.22
C LYS A 103 -16.52 -6.56 -5.45
N THR A 104 -16.07 -6.36 -6.68
CA THR A 104 -15.06 -5.34 -6.99
C THR A 104 -15.68 -3.97 -7.22
N ASN A 105 -15.52 -3.05 -6.26
CA ASN A 105 -15.93 -1.66 -6.42
C ASN A 105 -14.76 -0.76 -6.85
N LYS A 106 -14.57 -0.60 -8.17
CA LYS A 106 -13.46 0.18 -8.73
C LYS A 106 -13.44 1.67 -8.36
N THR A 107 -14.54 2.23 -7.87
CA THR A 107 -14.63 3.65 -7.48
C THR A 107 -14.44 3.87 -5.99
N ALA A 108 -14.30 2.80 -5.20
CA ALA A 108 -14.02 2.90 -3.78
C ALA A 108 -12.62 3.52 -3.52
N PRO A 109 -12.40 4.15 -2.37
CA PRO A 109 -11.05 4.55 -1.95
C PRO A 109 -10.12 3.34 -1.80
N PHE A 110 -8.83 3.51 -2.09
CA PHE A 110 -7.83 2.47 -1.81
C PHE A 110 -7.81 2.14 -0.30
N PRO A 111 -7.73 0.86 0.10
CA PRO A 111 -7.54 -0.35 -0.73
C PRO A 111 -8.83 -1.02 -1.23
N GLY A 112 -10.00 -0.44 -0.97
CA GLY A 112 -11.30 -1.02 -1.33
C GLY A 112 -11.57 -1.12 -2.83
N CYS A 113 -10.85 -0.36 -3.67
CA CYS A 113 -10.94 -0.48 -5.13
C CYS A 113 -10.13 -1.63 -5.73
N CYS A 114 -9.39 -2.40 -4.91
CA CYS A 114 -8.57 -3.48 -5.44
C CYS A 114 -9.42 -4.60 -6.05
N PRO A 115 -8.97 -5.19 -7.17
CA PRO A 115 -9.72 -6.22 -7.87
C PRO A 115 -9.83 -7.49 -7.02
N ILE A 116 -11.04 -8.02 -6.90
CA ILE A 116 -11.34 -9.29 -6.24
C ILE A 116 -11.62 -10.32 -7.32
N PHE A 117 -10.95 -11.46 -7.26
CA PHE A 117 -11.11 -12.55 -8.22
C PHE A 117 -11.79 -13.74 -7.54
N THR A 118 -12.74 -14.34 -8.24
CA THR A 118 -13.41 -15.58 -7.83
C THR A 118 -12.98 -16.71 -8.76
N CYS A 119 -12.50 -17.81 -8.17
CA CYS A 119 -12.01 -18.98 -8.89
C CYS A 119 -12.95 -20.18 -8.71
N GLU A 120 -12.99 -21.07 -9.71
CA GLU A 120 -13.59 -22.40 -9.58
C GLU A 120 -12.86 -23.23 -8.52
N GLU A 121 -13.54 -24.24 -7.96
CA GLU A 121 -12.97 -25.08 -6.90
C GLU A 121 -11.64 -25.71 -7.33
N GLY A 122 -10.60 -25.53 -6.49
CA GLY A 122 -9.25 -26.04 -6.75
C GLY A 122 -8.39 -25.21 -7.69
N ALA A 123 -8.94 -24.17 -8.35
CA ALA A 123 -8.15 -23.24 -9.14
C ALA A 123 -7.51 -22.16 -8.25
N LYS A 124 -6.25 -21.81 -8.55
CA LYS A 124 -5.50 -20.76 -7.85
C LYS A 124 -5.06 -19.68 -8.84
N LEU A 125 -4.94 -18.46 -8.34
CA LEU A 125 -4.35 -17.34 -9.07
C LEU A 125 -2.83 -17.50 -9.06
N GLU A 126 -2.23 -17.46 -10.23
CA GLU A 126 -0.79 -17.34 -10.40
C GLU A 126 -0.47 -15.88 -10.74
N TYR A 127 0.59 -15.35 -10.17
CA TYR A 127 1.00 -13.96 -10.39
C TYR A 127 2.34 -13.95 -11.15
N PRO A 128 2.57 -12.94 -12.01
CA PRO A 128 3.88 -12.76 -12.63
C PRO A 128 4.98 -12.67 -11.58
N GLU A 129 6.12 -13.31 -11.85
CA GLU A 129 7.31 -13.11 -11.03
C GLU A 129 7.77 -11.66 -11.17
N LEU A 130 7.81 -10.93 -10.06
CA LEU A 130 8.38 -9.59 -10.05
C LEU A 130 9.91 -9.72 -10.01
N PRO A 131 10.66 -8.95 -10.81
CA PRO A 131 12.10 -8.92 -10.68
C PRO A 131 12.46 -8.46 -9.26
N THR A 132 13.10 -9.34 -8.49
CA THR A 132 13.66 -8.98 -7.19
C THR A 132 14.83 -8.03 -7.42
N PRO A 133 14.84 -6.83 -6.81
CA PRO A 133 16.04 -6.01 -6.83
C PRO A 133 17.20 -6.79 -6.19
N PRO A 134 18.44 -6.66 -6.71
CA PRO A 134 19.60 -7.30 -6.11
C PRO A 134 19.76 -6.85 -4.65
N PRO A 135 20.31 -7.71 -3.77
CA PRO A 135 20.53 -7.39 -2.37
C PRO A 135 21.31 -6.08 -2.21
N GLU A 136 20.96 -5.27 -1.20
CA GLU A 136 21.57 -3.95 -0.96
C GLU A 136 23.09 -3.98 -0.78
N GLU A 137 23.66 -5.14 -0.44
CA GLU A 137 25.09 -5.35 -0.27
C GLU A 137 25.87 -5.21 -1.59
N GLU A 138 25.30 -5.63 -2.73
CA GLU A 138 25.96 -5.55 -4.04
C GLU A 138 26.01 -4.11 -4.59
N LYS A 139 25.01 -3.27 -4.26
CA LYS A 139 24.98 -1.85 -4.68
C LYS A 139 26.08 -1.01 -4.01
N LYS A 140 26.52 -1.39 -2.79
CA LYS A 140 27.59 -0.67 -2.08
C LYS A 140 28.99 -0.96 -2.66
N GLU A 141 29.19 -2.08 -3.34
CA GLU A 141 30.49 -2.40 -3.96
C GLU A 141 30.72 -1.66 -5.29
N GLU A 142 29.67 -1.42 -6.08
CA GLU A 142 29.79 -0.73 -7.37
C GLU A 142 30.01 0.79 -7.24
N GLU A 143 29.62 1.40 -6.12
CA GLU A 143 29.77 2.86 -5.89
C GLU A 143 31.17 3.25 -5.37
N LYS A 144 32.07 2.30 -5.15
CA LYS A 144 33.44 2.60 -4.74
C LYS A 144 34.23 3.12 -5.96
N PRO A 145 34.74 4.36 -5.96
CA PRO A 145 35.44 4.90 -7.12
C PRO A 145 36.66 4.03 -7.42
N LYS A 146 36.78 3.56 -8.67
CA LYS A 146 38.04 3.02 -9.20
C LYS A 146 39.07 4.15 -9.10
N ALA A 147 40.06 3.93 -8.24
CA ALA A 147 41.22 4.81 -8.04
C ALA A 147 42.04 4.99 -9.31
#